data_AF-A0A929YVJ1-F1
#
_entry.id   AF-A0A929YVJ1-F1
#
_cell.length_a   1.000
_cell.length_b   1.000
_cell.length_c   1.000
_cell.angle_alpha   90.00
_cell.angle_beta   90.00
_cell.angle_gamma   90.00
#
_symmetry.space_group_name_H-M   'P 1'
#
loop_
_entity.id
_entity.type
_entity.pdbx_description
1 polymer ?
#
loop_
_entity_poly.entity_id
_entity_poly.type
_entity_poly.pdbx_seq_one_letter_code
_entity_poly.pdbx_strand_id
1 'polypeptide(L)'
;MLKTTPVKDQGNSPLCWVYAMLATIETEHLMQGDSVNLSPDYVARMWLTEQARFSYLSKGKHTISMRGIPSMTLGLLEQYGLEPYDAYHNFDGVNYRVLARKAMQIARASTSLAILDTHMADILDHDIGYLPRTLFMLGTEYTPLEFAHSVCLPGEYEALTSFSHHPFNQKFVLETPDNQLHDSFMNVPLDSMMNRIEQSLRNGHPVCWEGDISEPGFNTAAGCATLDKESMPITQQQRQRAFETFQTTDDHCMELCGIAHDIKGNKYFIAKNSWGKTRPFSGFMYLSFNYVRAKTIAVYLPKVQ
;
A
#
# COMPACT_ATOMS: atom_id res chain seq x y z
N MET A 1 -8.43 0.28 19.21
CA MET A 1 -7.96 -0.37 17.97
C MET A 1 -9.18 -0.75 17.17
N LEU A 2 -9.13 -0.58 15.86
CA LEU A 2 -10.17 -0.96 14.92
C LEU A 2 -10.19 -2.48 14.74
N LYS A 3 -11.32 -3.02 14.27
CA LYS A 3 -11.40 -4.43 13.86
C LYS A 3 -10.59 -4.59 12.58
N THR A 4 -9.75 -5.61 12.51
CA THR A 4 -8.92 -5.86 11.33
C THR A 4 -9.05 -7.31 10.90
N THR A 5 -8.87 -7.57 9.60
CA THR A 5 -8.64 -8.93 9.09
C THR A 5 -7.30 -9.45 9.62
N PRO A 6 -7.04 -10.77 9.59
CA PRO A 6 -5.74 -11.31 9.95
C PRO A 6 -4.57 -10.67 9.19
N VAL A 7 -3.41 -10.53 9.84
CA VAL A 7 -2.17 -10.09 9.18
C VAL A 7 -1.80 -11.09 8.07
N LYS A 8 -1.68 -10.56 6.85
CA LYS A 8 -1.20 -11.28 5.66
C LYS A 8 0.33 -11.26 5.61
N ASP A 9 0.91 -12.09 4.75
CA ASP A 9 2.37 -12.19 4.56
C ASP A 9 2.73 -11.99 3.08
N GLN A 10 3.39 -10.87 2.78
CA GLN A 10 3.87 -10.56 1.43
C GLN A 10 5.15 -11.32 1.06
N GLY A 11 5.76 -12.05 2.01
CA GLY A 11 7.05 -12.71 1.85
C GLY A 11 8.14 -11.73 1.41
N ASN A 12 8.88 -12.10 0.37
CA ASN A 12 9.93 -11.26 -0.22
C ASN A 12 9.44 -10.37 -1.37
N SER A 13 8.12 -10.24 -1.56
CA SER A 13 7.55 -9.43 -2.63
C SER A 13 7.61 -7.94 -2.29
N PRO A 14 7.87 -7.04 -3.26
CA PRO A 14 7.88 -5.60 -3.05
C PRO A 14 6.46 -5.00 -3.17
N LEU A 15 5.46 -5.65 -2.56
CA LEU A 15 4.04 -5.33 -2.74
C LEU A 15 3.39 -4.71 -1.50
N CYS A 16 4.16 -4.18 -0.54
CA CYS A 16 3.60 -3.63 0.71
C CYS A 16 2.52 -2.58 0.46
N TRP A 17 2.64 -1.77 -0.60
CA TRP A 17 1.66 -0.77 -1.02
C TRP A 17 0.29 -1.38 -1.38
N VAL A 18 0.26 -2.56 -2.01
CA VAL A 18 -0.98 -3.31 -2.27
C VAL A 18 -1.53 -3.86 -0.96
N TYR A 19 -0.70 -4.55 -0.18
CA TYR A 19 -1.14 -5.19 1.06
C TYR A 19 -1.68 -4.18 2.08
N ALA A 20 -1.03 -3.03 2.24
CA ALA A 20 -1.45 -1.96 3.14
C ALA A 20 -2.75 -1.30 2.69
N MET A 21 -2.89 -0.99 1.40
CA MET A 21 -4.12 -0.37 0.88
C MET A 21 -5.31 -1.33 0.97
N LEU A 22 -5.14 -2.60 0.57
CA LEU A 22 -6.19 -3.60 0.70
C LEU A 22 -6.56 -3.85 2.16
N ALA A 23 -5.58 -3.92 3.08
CA ALA A 23 -5.88 -4.03 4.51
C ALA A 23 -6.71 -2.84 5.02
N THR A 24 -6.40 -1.63 4.56
CA THR A 24 -7.14 -0.40 4.89
C THR A 24 -8.60 -0.48 4.41
N ILE A 25 -8.84 -0.96 3.19
CA ILE A 25 -10.19 -1.19 2.65
C ILE A 25 -10.93 -2.27 3.46
N GLU A 26 -10.27 -3.40 3.74
CA GLU A 26 -10.85 -4.49 4.53
C GLU A 26 -11.28 -4.04 5.94
N THR A 27 -10.47 -3.22 6.60
CA THR A 27 -10.79 -2.67 7.91
C THR A 27 -11.95 -1.67 7.84
N GLU A 28 -12.06 -0.85 6.79
CA GLU A 28 -13.23 0.01 6.58
C GLU A 28 -14.53 -0.80 6.53
N HIS A 29 -14.57 -1.88 5.74
CA HIS A 29 -15.73 -2.78 5.69
C HIS A 29 -16.02 -3.42 7.05
N LEU A 30 -15.00 -3.93 7.75
CA LEU A 30 -15.15 -4.52 9.08
C LEU A 30 -15.71 -3.56 10.12
N MET A 31 -15.35 -2.28 10.03
CA MET A 31 -15.88 -1.23 10.91
C MET A 31 -17.32 -0.88 10.58
N GLN A 32 -17.77 -1.09 9.34
CA GLN A 32 -19.16 -0.94 8.89
C GLN A 32 -20.02 -2.20 9.14
N GLY A 33 -19.43 -3.29 9.63
CA GLY A 33 -20.13 -4.54 9.94
C GLY A 33 -20.23 -5.51 8.74
N ASP A 34 -19.51 -5.21 7.67
CA ASP A 34 -19.29 -6.11 6.54
C ASP A 34 -17.92 -6.81 6.68
N SER A 35 -17.63 -7.84 5.89
CA SER A 35 -16.33 -8.51 5.92
C SER A 35 -15.92 -8.91 4.51
N VAL A 36 -14.83 -8.32 4.05
CA VAL A 36 -14.17 -8.69 2.79
C VAL A 36 -12.74 -9.13 3.06
N ASN A 37 -12.22 -9.99 2.20
CA ASN A 37 -10.83 -10.42 2.20
C ASN A 37 -10.34 -10.36 0.76
N LEU A 38 -9.41 -9.46 0.47
CA LEU A 38 -9.08 -9.01 -0.88
C LEU A 38 -7.74 -9.60 -1.33
N SER A 39 -7.63 -9.95 -2.62
CA SER A 39 -6.45 -10.60 -3.19
C SER A 39 -5.34 -9.59 -3.59
N PRO A 40 -4.17 -9.62 -2.92
CA PRO A 40 -3.00 -8.88 -3.40
C PRO A 40 -2.43 -9.48 -4.69
N ASP A 41 -2.58 -10.79 -4.90
CA ASP A 41 -2.04 -11.48 -6.07
C ASP A 41 -2.76 -11.08 -7.36
N TYR A 42 -4.06 -10.79 -7.28
CA TYR A 42 -4.82 -10.27 -8.41
C TYR A 42 -4.30 -8.90 -8.84
N VAL A 43 -4.13 -7.98 -7.88
CA VAL A 43 -3.58 -6.65 -8.14
C VAL A 43 -2.15 -6.74 -8.68
N ALA A 44 -1.32 -7.63 -8.13
CA ALA A 44 0.03 -7.87 -8.61
C ALA A 44 0.07 -8.42 -10.04
N ARG A 45 -0.86 -9.32 -10.39
CA ARG A 45 -1.04 -9.84 -11.76
C ARG A 45 -1.36 -8.70 -12.72
N MET A 46 -2.32 -7.84 -12.38
CA MET A 46 -2.71 -6.71 -13.23
C MET A 46 -1.57 -5.71 -13.39
N TRP A 47 -0.88 -5.37 -12.30
CA TRP A 47 0.27 -4.47 -12.35
C TRP A 47 1.40 -5.01 -13.22
N LEU A 48 1.71 -6.30 -13.11
CA LEU A 48 2.78 -6.91 -13.90
C LEU A 48 2.44 -6.94 -15.40
N THR A 49 1.17 -7.17 -15.76
CA THR A 49 0.70 -7.06 -17.15
C THR A 49 0.84 -5.63 -17.68
N GLU A 50 0.46 -4.62 -16.90
CA GLU A 50 0.60 -3.20 -17.27
C GLU A 50 2.07 -2.84 -17.51
N GLN A 51 2.93 -3.22 -16.57
CA GLN A 51 4.37 -2.99 -16.65
C GLN A 51 5.02 -3.69 -17.86
N ALA A 52 4.57 -4.91 -18.19
CA ALA A 52 5.06 -5.64 -19.37
C ALA A 52 4.65 -4.94 -20.68
N ARG A 53 3.40 -4.46 -20.77
CA ARG A 53 2.91 -3.68 -21.92
C ARG A 53 3.68 -2.38 -22.08
N PHE A 54 3.92 -1.65 -20.99
CA PHE A 54 4.72 -0.43 -21.03
C PHE A 54 6.18 -0.73 -21.44
N SER A 55 6.78 -1.79 -20.91
CA SER A 55 8.12 -2.23 -21.34
C SER A 55 8.17 -2.58 -22.83
N TYR A 56 7.17 -3.27 -23.36
CA TYR A 56 7.07 -3.58 -24.79
C TYR A 56 6.91 -2.31 -25.65
N LEU A 57 5.95 -1.45 -25.34
CA LEU A 57 5.65 -0.24 -26.12
C LEU A 57 6.79 0.80 -26.06
N SER A 58 7.51 0.85 -24.94
CA SER A 58 8.71 1.68 -24.79
C SER A 58 9.95 1.09 -25.47
N LYS A 59 9.82 -0.05 -26.16
CA LYS A 59 10.92 -0.81 -26.79
C LYS A 59 12.02 -1.18 -25.79
N GLY A 60 11.62 -1.62 -24.60
CA GLY A 60 12.51 -2.07 -23.53
C GLY A 60 13.21 -0.94 -22.76
N LYS A 61 12.84 0.32 -22.98
CA LYS A 61 13.38 1.46 -22.22
C LYS A 61 12.80 1.54 -20.81
N HIS A 62 11.58 1.06 -20.61
CA HIS A 62 10.97 0.94 -19.30
C HIS A 62 11.42 -0.36 -18.60
N THR A 63 11.98 -0.21 -17.41
CA THR A 63 12.35 -1.32 -16.53
C THR A 63 11.18 -1.66 -15.64
N ILE A 64 10.69 -2.90 -15.72
CA ILE A 64 9.58 -3.37 -14.88
C ILE A 64 9.95 -3.30 -13.40
N SER A 65 9.13 -2.59 -12.62
CA SER A 65 9.22 -2.52 -11.16
C SER A 65 7.90 -2.94 -10.52
N MET A 66 7.99 -3.79 -9.50
CA MET A 66 6.83 -4.21 -8.69
C MET A 66 6.62 -3.34 -7.45
N ARG A 67 7.53 -2.38 -7.18
CA ARG A 67 7.33 -1.37 -6.14
C ARG A 67 6.24 -0.39 -6.57
N GLY A 68 5.69 0.36 -5.64
CA GLY A 68 4.59 1.28 -5.92
C GLY A 68 4.13 2.01 -4.66
N ILE A 69 3.18 2.90 -4.83
CA ILE A 69 2.52 3.64 -3.75
C ILE A 69 1.03 3.25 -3.65
N PRO A 70 0.39 3.41 -2.48
CA PRO A 70 -0.99 2.93 -2.27
C PRO A 70 -2.05 3.46 -3.24
N SER A 71 -1.92 4.70 -3.78
CA SER A 71 -2.88 5.21 -4.78
C SER A 71 -2.87 4.43 -6.09
N MET A 72 -1.74 3.83 -6.46
CA MET A 72 -1.68 2.96 -7.63
C MET A 72 -2.57 1.73 -7.44
N THR A 73 -2.77 1.25 -6.21
CA THR A 73 -3.70 0.15 -5.92
C THR A 73 -5.10 0.59 -6.27
N LEU A 74 -5.52 1.78 -5.83
CA LEU A 74 -6.84 2.34 -6.13
C LEU A 74 -7.06 2.49 -7.64
N GLY A 75 -6.08 3.00 -8.37
CA GLY A 75 -6.15 3.10 -9.83
C GLY A 75 -6.25 1.73 -10.53
N LEU A 76 -5.55 0.72 -10.04
CA LEU A 76 -5.65 -0.65 -10.56
C LEU A 76 -7.02 -1.28 -10.28
N LEU A 77 -7.59 -1.03 -9.11
CA LEU A 77 -8.95 -1.47 -8.76
C LEU A 77 -9.99 -0.84 -9.71
N GLU A 78 -9.87 0.45 -9.99
CA GLU A 78 -10.76 1.17 -10.93
C GLU A 78 -10.61 0.66 -12.37
N GLN A 79 -9.38 0.39 -12.81
CA GLN A 79 -9.10 0.00 -14.19
C GLN A 79 -9.38 -1.47 -14.48
N TYR A 80 -9.07 -2.35 -13.53
CA TYR A 80 -9.04 -3.81 -13.76
C TYR A 80 -9.99 -4.59 -12.86
N GLY A 81 -10.48 -3.97 -11.79
CA GLY A 81 -11.30 -4.64 -10.80
C GLY A 81 -10.48 -5.29 -9.69
N LEU A 82 -11.09 -6.25 -9.01
CA LEU A 82 -10.51 -6.95 -7.87
C LEU A 82 -11.07 -8.37 -7.77
N GLU A 83 -10.41 -9.23 -7.02
CA GLU A 83 -10.88 -10.57 -6.68
C GLU A 83 -10.79 -10.79 -5.16
N PRO A 84 -11.70 -11.61 -4.57
CA PRO A 84 -11.53 -12.08 -3.21
C PRO A 84 -10.26 -12.92 -3.07
N TYR A 85 -9.64 -12.82 -1.90
CA TYR A 85 -8.44 -13.57 -1.54
C TYR A 85 -8.60 -15.08 -1.75
N ASP A 86 -9.73 -15.65 -1.32
CA ASP A 86 -9.97 -17.10 -1.41
C ASP A 86 -10.23 -17.57 -2.85
N ALA A 87 -10.67 -16.67 -3.74
CA ALA A 87 -10.91 -16.97 -5.15
C ALA A 87 -9.60 -16.94 -5.96
N TYR A 88 -8.65 -16.08 -5.58
CA TYR A 88 -7.40 -15.90 -6.31
C TYR A 88 -6.23 -15.57 -5.37
N HIS A 89 -5.58 -16.60 -4.81
CA HIS A 89 -4.36 -16.43 -4.04
C HIS A 89 -3.48 -17.67 -4.15
N ASN A 90 -2.17 -17.46 -4.27
CA ASN A 90 -1.20 -18.55 -4.31
C ASN A 90 -0.64 -18.84 -2.90
N PHE A 91 -1.10 -19.93 -2.30
CA PHE A 91 -0.70 -20.34 -0.95
C PHE A 91 0.73 -20.88 -0.84
N ASP A 92 1.35 -21.28 -1.96
CA ASP A 92 2.75 -21.72 -1.99
C ASP A 92 3.73 -20.53 -2.03
N GLY A 93 3.20 -19.33 -2.29
CA GLY A 93 3.93 -18.07 -2.34
C GLY A 93 4.55 -17.78 -3.71
N VAL A 94 4.46 -16.53 -4.15
CA VAL A 94 4.94 -16.10 -5.47
C VAL A 94 6.22 -15.27 -5.36
N ASN A 95 7.23 -15.62 -6.17
CA ASN A 95 8.43 -14.80 -6.31
C ASN A 95 8.24 -13.72 -7.39
N TYR A 96 7.59 -12.62 -7.02
CA TYR A 96 7.31 -11.51 -7.94
C TYR A 96 8.56 -10.86 -8.55
N ARG A 97 9.72 -10.96 -7.91
CA ARG A 97 11.00 -10.49 -8.48
C ARG A 97 11.47 -11.37 -9.65
N VAL A 98 11.24 -12.68 -9.58
CA VAL A 98 11.51 -13.60 -10.70
C VAL A 98 10.51 -13.35 -11.82
N LEU A 99 9.22 -13.23 -11.50
CA LEU A 99 8.18 -12.93 -12.47
C LEU A 99 8.41 -11.62 -13.22
N ALA A 100 8.81 -10.54 -12.53
CA ALA A 100 9.18 -9.28 -13.16
C ALA A 100 10.31 -9.42 -14.20
N ARG A 101 11.33 -10.25 -13.90
CA ARG A 101 12.41 -10.55 -14.85
C ARG A 101 11.93 -11.37 -16.05
N LYS A 102 11.06 -12.37 -15.83
CA LYS A 102 10.44 -13.16 -16.91
C LYS A 102 9.58 -12.26 -17.80
N ALA A 103 8.74 -11.40 -17.21
CA ALA A 103 7.90 -10.44 -17.94
C ALA A 103 8.72 -9.50 -18.81
N MET A 104 9.87 -9.03 -18.33
CA MET A 104 10.78 -8.19 -19.12
C MET A 104 11.38 -8.94 -20.32
N GLN A 105 11.70 -10.24 -20.17
CA GLN A 105 12.17 -11.07 -21.28
C GLN A 105 11.05 -11.30 -22.31
N ILE A 106 9.82 -11.58 -21.85
CA ILE A 106 8.65 -11.74 -22.72
C ILE A 106 8.38 -10.43 -23.47
N ALA A 107 8.40 -9.29 -22.80
CA ALA A 107 8.21 -7.98 -23.43
C ALA A 107 9.25 -7.71 -24.52
N ARG A 108 10.52 -8.10 -24.32
CA ARG A 108 11.58 -7.93 -25.33
C ARG A 108 11.45 -8.90 -26.52
N ALA A 109 10.96 -10.11 -26.28
CA ALA A 109 10.84 -11.15 -27.30
C ALA A 109 9.54 -11.06 -28.12
N SER A 110 8.53 -10.37 -27.59
CA SER A 110 7.22 -10.24 -28.24
C SER A 110 7.29 -9.36 -29.49
N THR A 111 6.50 -9.71 -30.50
CA THR A 111 6.42 -8.97 -31.78
C THR A 111 5.10 -8.22 -31.95
N SER A 112 4.10 -8.50 -31.12
CA SER A 112 2.82 -7.79 -31.05
C SER A 112 2.29 -7.78 -29.62
N LEU A 113 1.35 -6.88 -29.32
CA LEU A 113 0.63 -6.89 -28.02
C LEU A 113 -0.12 -8.21 -27.80
N ALA A 114 -0.70 -8.81 -28.83
CA ALA A 114 -1.40 -10.09 -28.70
C ALA A 114 -0.47 -11.24 -28.27
N ILE A 115 0.75 -11.29 -28.84
CA ILE A 115 1.76 -12.29 -28.46
C ILE A 115 2.25 -12.02 -27.02
N LEU A 116 2.49 -10.75 -26.68
CA LEU A 116 2.85 -10.36 -25.33
C LEU A 116 1.80 -10.80 -24.32
N ASP A 117 0.54 -10.44 -24.55
CA ASP A 117 -0.57 -10.71 -23.65
C ASP A 117 -0.79 -12.22 -23.47
N THR A 118 -0.64 -13.01 -24.53
CA THR A 118 -0.74 -14.48 -24.47
C THR A 118 0.37 -15.07 -23.58
N HIS A 119 1.63 -14.75 -23.87
CA HIS A 119 2.76 -15.28 -23.09
C HIS A 119 2.77 -14.78 -21.64
N MET A 120 2.31 -13.54 -21.41
CA MET A 120 2.12 -13.01 -20.07
C MET A 120 1.02 -13.77 -19.33
N ALA A 121 -0.13 -14.02 -19.96
CA ALA A 121 -1.19 -14.81 -19.36
C ALA A 121 -0.69 -16.23 -19.00
N ASP A 122 0.02 -16.90 -19.90
CA ASP A 122 0.55 -18.24 -19.67
C ASP A 122 1.50 -18.31 -18.47
N ILE A 123 2.45 -17.36 -18.35
CA ILE A 123 3.41 -17.38 -17.24
C ILE A 123 2.77 -16.98 -15.91
N LEU A 124 1.79 -16.08 -15.94
CA LEU A 124 1.05 -15.66 -14.73
C LEU A 124 0.13 -16.77 -14.24
N ASP A 125 -0.53 -17.50 -15.15
CA ASP A 125 -1.35 -18.66 -14.80
C ASP A 125 -0.51 -19.78 -14.20
N HIS A 126 0.69 -20.02 -14.72
CA HIS A 126 1.60 -21.03 -14.21
C HIS A 126 2.19 -20.66 -12.82
N ASP A 127 2.66 -19.42 -12.65
CA ASP A 127 3.40 -19.02 -11.44
C ASP A 127 2.51 -18.43 -10.33
N ILE A 128 1.33 -17.87 -10.65
CA ILE A 128 0.38 -17.32 -9.68
C ILE A 128 -0.84 -18.23 -9.57
N GLY A 129 -1.48 -18.54 -10.69
CA GLY A 129 -2.68 -19.36 -10.77
C GLY A 129 -3.64 -18.86 -11.84
N TYR A 130 -4.57 -19.71 -12.24
CA TYR A 130 -5.60 -19.36 -13.22
C TYR A 130 -6.61 -18.37 -12.63
N LEU A 131 -7.01 -17.36 -13.41
CA LEU A 131 -8.14 -16.51 -13.02
C LEU A 131 -9.41 -17.36 -12.87
N PRO A 132 -10.26 -17.08 -11.87
CA PRO A 132 -11.55 -17.73 -11.77
C PRO A 132 -12.37 -17.42 -13.04
N ARG A 133 -13.04 -18.44 -13.58
CA ARG A 133 -13.93 -18.26 -14.75
C ARG A 133 -15.15 -17.42 -14.41
N THR A 134 -15.60 -17.53 -13.16
CA THR A 134 -16.77 -16.84 -12.63
C THR A 134 -16.50 -16.56 -11.17
N LEU A 135 -16.76 -15.33 -10.74
CA LEU A 135 -16.69 -14.93 -9.34
C LEU A 135 -18.10 -14.96 -8.76
N PHE A 136 -18.31 -15.75 -7.70
CA PHE A 136 -19.57 -15.81 -6.97
C PHE A 136 -19.39 -15.28 -5.55
N MET A 137 -20.23 -14.32 -5.17
CA MET A 137 -20.29 -13.73 -3.83
C MET A 137 -21.74 -13.76 -3.35
N LEU A 138 -22.00 -14.41 -2.21
CA LEU A 138 -23.34 -14.51 -1.59
C LEU A 138 -24.46 -14.98 -2.53
N GLY A 139 -24.13 -15.85 -3.50
CA GLY A 139 -25.10 -16.41 -4.45
C GLY A 139 -25.33 -15.57 -5.72
N THR A 140 -24.60 -14.47 -5.88
CA THR A 140 -24.64 -13.60 -7.07
C THR A 140 -23.32 -13.68 -7.83
N GLU A 141 -23.39 -13.68 -9.16
CA GLU A 141 -22.22 -13.60 -10.05
C GLU A 141 -21.75 -12.15 -10.15
N TYR A 142 -20.43 -11.95 -10.07
CA TYR A 142 -19.78 -10.66 -10.22
C TYR A 142 -18.70 -10.75 -11.29
N THR A 143 -18.51 -9.66 -12.04
CA THR A 143 -17.23 -9.39 -12.71
C THR A 143 -16.23 -8.80 -11.72
N PRO A 144 -14.91 -8.84 -12.01
CA PRO A 144 -13.91 -8.20 -11.14
C PRO A 144 -14.17 -6.71 -10.90
N LEU A 145 -14.68 -6.00 -11.91
CA LEU A 145 -15.02 -4.57 -11.81
C LEU A 145 -16.24 -4.34 -10.92
N GLU A 146 -17.30 -5.15 -11.06
CA GLU A 146 -18.47 -5.05 -10.18
C GLU A 146 -18.09 -5.37 -8.73
N PHE A 147 -17.22 -6.36 -8.51
CA PHE A 147 -16.71 -6.66 -7.18
C PHE A 147 -15.88 -5.50 -6.61
N ALA A 148 -14.95 -4.94 -7.39
CA ALA A 148 -14.18 -3.76 -6.97
C ALA A 148 -15.07 -2.58 -6.59
N HIS A 149 -16.06 -2.23 -7.42
CA HIS A 149 -17.00 -1.14 -7.13
C HIS A 149 -17.89 -1.41 -5.93
N SER A 150 -18.12 -2.69 -5.57
CA SER A 150 -18.84 -3.04 -4.35
C SER A 150 -18.01 -2.85 -3.07
N VAL A 151 -16.68 -2.76 -3.19
CA VAL A 151 -15.76 -2.64 -2.04
C VAL A 151 -15.00 -1.32 -1.96
N CYS A 152 -14.79 -0.63 -3.07
CA CYS A 152 -14.10 0.65 -3.09
C CYS A 152 -14.53 1.43 -4.33
N LEU A 153 -15.22 2.55 -4.14
CA LEU A 153 -15.57 3.44 -5.24
C LEU A 153 -14.41 4.41 -5.55
N PRO A 154 -14.28 4.83 -6.83
CA PRO A 154 -13.31 5.86 -7.21
C PRO A 154 -13.47 7.13 -6.38
N GLY A 155 -12.36 7.59 -5.81
CA GLY A 155 -12.32 8.84 -5.05
C GLY A 155 -12.81 8.76 -3.60
N GLU A 156 -13.09 7.57 -3.06
CA GLU A 156 -13.40 7.37 -1.63
C GLU A 156 -12.23 7.71 -0.70
N TYR A 157 -11.00 7.56 -1.18
CA TYR A 157 -9.80 7.89 -0.43
C TYR A 157 -9.16 9.21 -0.89
N GLU A 158 -8.59 9.94 0.06
CA GLU A 158 -7.76 11.13 -0.17
C GLU A 158 -6.31 10.84 0.24
N ALA A 159 -5.38 11.12 -0.68
CA ALA A 159 -3.94 11.04 -0.44
C ALA A 159 -3.42 12.39 0.10
N LEU A 160 -2.77 12.36 1.25
CA LEU A 160 -2.16 13.52 1.91
C LEU A 160 -0.65 13.35 2.03
N THR A 161 0.07 14.46 1.92
CA THR A 161 1.50 14.56 2.27
C THR A 161 1.79 15.87 2.98
N SER A 162 3.03 16.08 3.43
CA SER A 162 3.44 17.30 4.12
C SER A 162 4.91 17.64 3.86
N PHE A 163 5.13 18.49 2.87
CA PHE A 163 6.45 19.01 2.50
C PHE A 163 6.38 20.49 2.12
N SER A 164 7.46 21.24 2.37
CA SER A 164 7.50 22.69 2.20
C SER A 164 8.16 23.17 0.91
N HIS A 165 8.63 22.26 0.04
CA HIS A 165 9.12 22.62 -1.31
C HIS A 165 7.98 22.90 -2.30
N HIS A 166 6.74 22.57 -1.94
CA HIS A 166 5.51 22.98 -2.63
C HIS A 166 4.59 23.77 -1.68
N PRO A 167 3.70 24.64 -2.21
CA PRO A 167 2.71 25.31 -1.40
C PRO A 167 1.81 24.33 -0.64
N PHE A 168 1.46 24.67 0.60
CA PHE A 168 0.42 23.94 1.33
C PHE A 168 -0.97 24.25 0.77
N ASN A 169 -1.90 23.32 1.00
CA ASN A 169 -3.28 23.30 0.52
C ASN A 169 -3.40 23.30 -1.01
N GLN A 170 -2.40 22.72 -1.68
CA GLN A 170 -2.39 22.48 -3.12
C GLN A 170 -1.99 21.04 -3.38
N LYS A 171 -2.48 20.49 -4.49
CA LYS A 171 -2.04 19.18 -4.95
C LYS A 171 -0.75 19.32 -5.74
N PHE A 172 0.19 18.40 -5.54
CA PHE A 172 1.38 18.26 -6.37
C PHE A 172 1.71 16.77 -6.55
N VAL A 173 2.49 16.46 -7.58
CA VAL A 173 3.01 15.10 -7.79
C VAL A 173 4.19 14.90 -6.85
N LEU A 174 4.06 13.95 -5.91
CA LEU A 174 5.14 13.65 -4.99
C LEU A 174 6.29 12.97 -5.72
N GLU A 175 7.50 13.53 -5.60
CA GLU A 175 8.66 13.14 -6.40
C GLU A 175 9.43 11.93 -5.81
N THR A 176 8.72 10.84 -5.55
CA THR A 176 9.31 9.59 -5.07
C THR A 176 9.46 8.56 -6.20
N PRO A 177 10.52 7.72 -6.19
CA PRO A 177 10.72 6.67 -7.19
C PRO A 177 9.55 5.69 -7.33
N ASP A 178 8.86 5.37 -6.24
CA ASP A 178 7.74 4.43 -6.27
C ASP A 178 6.43 5.06 -6.80
N ASN A 179 6.35 6.38 -6.94
CA ASN A 179 5.22 7.09 -7.58
C ASN A 179 5.28 6.99 -9.12
N GLN A 180 5.17 5.76 -9.64
CA GLN A 180 5.35 5.45 -11.06
C GLN A 180 4.25 6.01 -11.97
N LEU A 181 3.06 6.30 -11.42
CA LEU A 181 1.93 6.86 -12.17
C LEU A 181 1.79 8.38 -12.03
N HIS A 182 2.74 9.03 -11.33
CA HIS A 182 2.73 10.47 -11.09
C HIS A 182 1.45 10.95 -10.39
N ASP A 183 0.99 10.18 -9.41
CA ASP A 183 -0.19 10.52 -8.61
C ASP A 183 0.04 11.81 -7.81
N SER A 184 -1.03 12.58 -7.68
CA SER A 184 -1.02 13.87 -6.96
C SER A 184 -1.52 13.73 -5.53
N PHE A 185 -0.87 14.43 -4.60
CA PHE A 185 -1.16 14.41 -3.18
C PHE A 185 -1.58 15.78 -2.70
N MET A 186 -2.59 15.87 -1.84
CA MET A 186 -2.92 17.12 -1.16
C MET A 186 -1.85 17.42 -0.12
N ASN A 187 -1.10 18.51 -0.33
CA ASN A 187 -0.06 18.94 0.60
C ASN A 187 -0.67 19.70 1.77
N VAL A 188 -0.42 19.28 3.01
CA VAL A 188 -0.95 19.94 4.20
C VAL A 188 0.17 20.23 5.21
N PRO A 189 0.02 21.21 6.11
CA PRO A 189 0.97 21.41 7.20
C PRO A 189 1.10 20.16 8.08
N LEU A 190 2.29 19.90 8.62
CA LEU A 190 2.59 18.67 9.37
C LEU A 190 1.63 18.42 10.53
N ASP A 191 1.29 19.46 11.29
CA ASP A 191 0.30 19.34 12.38
C ASP A 191 -1.09 18.97 11.86
N SER A 192 -1.47 19.48 10.69
CA SER A 192 -2.75 19.12 10.06
C SER A 192 -2.77 17.67 9.60
N MET A 193 -1.66 17.16 9.02
CA MET A 193 -1.53 15.74 8.65
C MET A 193 -1.69 14.84 9.88
N MET A 194 -0.94 15.13 10.96
CA MET A 194 -0.99 14.33 12.19
C MET A 194 -2.37 14.36 12.84
N ASN A 195 -3.02 15.53 12.89
CA ASN A 195 -4.37 15.66 13.42
C ASN A 195 -5.39 14.85 12.60
N ARG A 196 -5.29 14.85 11.27
CA ARG A 196 -6.18 14.09 10.39
C ARG A 196 -6.03 12.57 10.57
N ILE A 197 -4.79 12.09 10.72
CA ILE A 197 -4.52 10.68 11.05
C ILE A 197 -5.20 10.32 12.37
N GLU A 198 -5.00 11.11 13.43
CA GLU A 198 -5.61 10.82 14.73
C GLU A 198 -7.14 10.89 14.70
N GLN A 199 -7.72 11.88 14.01
CA GLN A 199 -9.16 12.03 13.88
C GLN A 199 -9.79 10.87 13.12
N SER A 200 -9.18 10.44 12.02
CA SER A 200 -9.62 9.28 11.24
C SER A 200 -9.70 8.03 12.13
N LEU A 201 -8.62 7.71 12.85
CA LEU A 201 -8.56 6.56 13.76
C LEU A 201 -9.57 6.64 14.91
N ARG A 202 -9.78 7.84 15.47
CA ARG A 202 -10.76 8.05 16.56
C ARG A 202 -12.20 7.94 16.09
N ASN A 203 -12.46 8.26 14.82
CA ASN A 203 -13.76 8.17 14.21
C ASN A 203 -14.07 6.78 13.63
N GLY A 204 -13.18 5.81 13.83
CA GLY A 204 -13.40 4.43 13.41
C GLY A 204 -12.83 4.06 12.04
N HIS A 205 -12.04 4.96 11.43
CA HIS A 205 -11.49 4.77 10.09
C HIS A 205 -9.97 4.48 10.13
N PRO A 206 -9.46 3.47 9.40
CA PRO A 206 -8.05 3.16 9.29
C PRO A 206 -7.34 4.15 8.36
N VAL A 207 -6.02 4.12 8.40
CA VAL A 207 -5.16 4.98 7.56
C VAL A 207 -4.14 4.11 6.86
N CYS A 208 -4.09 4.13 5.52
CA CYS A 208 -2.94 3.55 4.83
C CYS A 208 -1.77 4.51 5.01
N TRP A 209 -0.67 4.02 5.56
CA TRP A 209 0.53 4.79 5.88
C TRP A 209 1.69 4.34 5.00
N GLU A 210 2.33 5.29 4.35
CA GLU A 210 3.59 5.12 3.62
C GLU A 210 4.67 5.87 4.39
N GLY A 211 5.82 5.24 4.60
CA GLY A 211 6.92 5.89 5.29
C GLY A 211 8.24 5.14 5.21
N ASP A 212 9.26 5.77 5.76
CA ASP A 212 10.60 5.21 5.86
C ASP A 212 10.68 4.26 7.07
N ILE A 213 11.24 3.07 6.85
CA ILE A 213 11.51 2.07 7.91
C ILE A 213 13.00 1.73 8.05
N SER A 214 13.86 2.37 7.26
CA SER A 214 15.31 2.18 7.22
C SER A 214 16.02 2.95 8.34
N GLU A 215 15.43 2.91 9.53
CA GLU A 215 15.88 3.65 10.71
C GLU A 215 16.37 2.69 11.81
N PRO A 216 17.44 3.02 12.56
CA PRO A 216 17.88 2.21 13.69
C PRO A 216 16.79 1.94 14.73
N GLY A 217 15.87 2.88 14.86
CA GLY A 217 14.75 2.79 15.79
C GLY A 217 13.56 1.94 15.30
N PHE A 218 13.55 1.48 14.04
CA PHE A 218 12.54 0.55 13.55
C PHE A 218 12.91 -0.89 13.95
N ASN A 219 12.39 -1.34 15.09
CA ASN A 219 12.77 -2.61 15.69
C ASN A 219 11.67 -3.67 15.55
N THR A 220 11.83 -4.50 14.52
CA THR A 220 10.90 -5.60 14.22
C THR A 220 10.89 -6.71 15.28
N ALA A 221 11.98 -6.88 16.04
CA ALA A 221 12.07 -7.87 17.11
C ALA A 221 11.38 -7.40 18.40
N ALA A 222 11.32 -6.09 18.62
CA ALA A 222 10.55 -5.47 19.70
C ALA A 222 9.10 -5.17 19.30
N GLY A 223 8.79 -5.16 18.00
CA GLY A 223 7.46 -4.81 17.49
C GLY A 223 7.15 -3.32 17.63
N CYS A 224 8.16 -2.45 17.62
CA CYS A 224 7.98 -1.01 17.78
C CYS A 224 8.93 -0.19 16.90
N ALA A 225 8.56 1.05 16.62
CA ALA A 225 9.43 2.04 15.99
C ALA A 225 9.45 3.35 16.79
N THR A 226 10.65 3.82 17.12
CA THR A 226 10.89 5.05 17.88
C THR A 226 12.04 5.86 17.27
N LEU A 227 12.22 7.11 17.69
CA LEU A 227 13.36 7.94 17.37
C LEU A 227 14.29 8.08 18.59
N ASP A 228 15.59 8.29 18.38
CA ASP A 228 16.55 8.45 19.49
C ASP A 228 16.19 9.59 20.46
N LYS A 229 15.49 10.63 19.97
CA LYS A 229 15.08 11.82 20.72
C LYS A 229 13.57 11.94 20.83
N GLU A 230 12.90 10.90 21.35
CA GLU A 230 11.44 10.87 21.51
C GLU A 230 10.83 12.05 22.28
N SER A 231 11.59 12.71 23.15
CA SER A 231 11.08 13.86 23.92
C SER A 231 11.09 15.18 23.16
N MET A 232 11.64 15.24 21.95
CA MET A 232 11.73 16.47 21.16
C MET A 232 10.68 16.47 20.04
N PRO A 233 9.83 17.51 19.94
CA PRO A 233 8.85 17.58 18.86
C PRO A 233 9.56 17.78 17.52
N ILE A 234 9.15 17.00 16.52
CA ILE A 234 9.65 17.09 15.16
C ILE A 234 9.03 18.33 14.47
N THR A 235 9.86 19.22 13.95
CA THR A 235 9.39 20.41 13.21
C THR A 235 9.21 20.13 11.72
N GLN A 236 8.40 20.95 11.04
CA GLN A 236 8.25 20.90 9.58
C GLN A 236 9.63 21.01 8.88
N GLN A 237 10.50 21.90 9.36
CA GLN A 237 11.83 22.11 8.78
C GLN A 237 12.75 20.89 8.95
N GLN A 238 12.72 20.23 10.11
CA GLN A 238 13.49 19.01 10.35
C GLN A 238 13.05 17.88 9.42
N ARG A 239 11.72 17.70 9.29
CA ARG A 239 11.12 16.74 8.36
C ARG A 239 11.51 17.03 6.91
N GLN A 240 11.38 18.28 6.47
CA GLN A 240 11.78 18.68 5.11
C GLN A 240 13.25 18.38 4.84
N ARG A 241 14.13 18.76 5.78
CA ARG A 241 15.57 18.52 5.63
C ARG A 241 15.87 17.03 5.49
N ALA A 242 15.23 16.16 6.28
CA ALA A 242 15.45 14.72 6.20
C ALA A 242 15.05 14.14 4.84
N PHE A 243 13.98 14.66 4.22
CA PHE A 243 13.56 14.29 2.87
C PHE A 243 14.58 14.78 1.81
N GLU A 244 14.99 16.05 1.88
CA GLU A 244 15.94 16.65 0.93
C GLU A 244 17.36 16.04 1.02
N THR A 245 17.74 15.50 2.18
CA THR A 245 19.02 14.81 2.39
C THR A 245 18.91 13.30 2.23
N PHE A 246 17.76 12.78 1.79
CA PHE A 246 17.49 11.35 1.60
C PHE A 246 17.70 10.48 2.85
N GLN A 247 17.55 11.09 4.03
CA GLN A 247 17.46 10.38 5.33
C GLN A 247 16.04 9.88 5.60
N THR A 248 15.08 10.22 4.76
CA THR A 248 13.70 9.74 4.82
C THR A 248 13.21 9.59 3.39
N THR A 249 12.93 8.36 3.00
CA THR A 249 12.57 7.92 1.65
C THR A 249 11.30 7.05 1.69
N ASP A 250 10.70 6.83 0.53
CA ASP A 250 9.59 5.89 0.31
C ASP A 250 10.10 4.44 0.39
N ASP A 251 9.91 3.79 1.54
CA ASP A 251 10.48 2.45 1.78
C ASP A 251 9.40 1.38 2.02
N HIS A 252 8.37 1.68 2.81
CA HIS A 252 7.39 0.69 3.20
C HIS A 252 6.00 1.26 3.45
N CYS A 253 4.97 0.41 3.29
CA CYS A 253 3.59 0.74 3.57
C CYS A 253 3.01 -0.19 4.64
N MET A 254 2.18 0.34 5.53
CA MET A 254 1.42 -0.37 6.56
C MET A 254 0.05 0.26 6.73
N GLU A 255 -0.89 -0.41 7.39
CA GLU A 255 -2.15 0.21 7.82
C GLU A 255 -2.03 0.67 9.27
N LEU A 256 -2.36 1.92 9.59
CA LEU A 256 -2.62 2.35 10.96
C LEU A 256 -4.07 2.01 11.30
N CYS A 257 -4.26 1.25 12.38
CA CYS A 257 -5.56 0.74 12.82
C CYS A 257 -5.83 1.01 14.30
N GLY A 258 -5.06 1.89 14.94
CA GLY A 258 -5.36 2.29 16.30
C GLY A 258 -4.37 3.24 16.93
N ILE A 259 -4.70 3.68 18.14
CA ILE A 259 -3.86 4.51 19.00
C ILE A 259 -3.70 3.76 20.32
N ALA A 260 -2.47 3.72 20.83
CA ALA A 260 -2.09 3.16 22.11
C ALA A 260 -1.30 4.18 22.94
N HIS A 261 -1.19 3.94 24.24
CA HIS A 261 -0.32 4.69 25.13
C HIS A 261 0.55 3.72 25.93
N ASP A 262 1.81 4.07 26.14
CA ASP A 262 2.65 3.32 27.08
C ASP A 262 2.34 3.70 28.54
N ILE A 263 3.04 3.06 29.49
CA ILE A 263 2.86 3.29 30.93
C ILE A 263 3.22 4.73 31.38
N LYS A 264 3.95 5.49 30.56
CA LYS A 264 4.32 6.89 30.80
C LYS A 264 3.35 7.86 30.12
N GLY A 265 2.36 7.35 29.38
CA GLY A 265 1.41 8.14 28.61
C GLY A 265 1.93 8.58 27.23
N ASN A 266 3.06 8.07 26.76
CA ASN A 266 3.53 8.38 25.41
C ASN A 266 2.63 7.71 24.39
N LYS A 267 2.26 8.45 23.34
CA LYS A 267 1.32 8.01 22.31
C LYS A 267 2.03 7.21 21.21
N TYR A 268 1.40 6.11 20.81
CA TYR A 268 1.80 5.27 19.68
C TYR A 268 0.61 5.05 18.74
N PHE A 269 0.90 4.88 17.47
CA PHE A 269 -0.01 4.32 16.48
C PHE A 269 0.19 2.81 16.40
N ILE A 270 -0.89 2.06 16.33
CA ILE A 270 -0.86 0.62 16.08
C ILE A 270 -0.90 0.43 14.56
N ALA A 271 0.17 -0.13 14.00
CA ALA A 271 0.33 -0.40 12.59
C ALA A 271 0.21 -1.91 12.31
N LYS A 272 -0.70 -2.29 11.43
CA LYS A 272 -0.79 -3.63 10.87
C LYS A 272 0.21 -3.75 9.73
N ASN A 273 1.20 -4.61 9.91
CA ASN A 273 2.20 -4.90 8.88
C ASN A 273 1.72 -6.07 7.99
N SER A 274 2.52 -6.42 6.99
CA SER A 274 2.26 -7.48 6.00
C SER A 274 3.38 -8.52 5.95
N TRP A 275 4.00 -8.82 7.09
CA TRP A 275 5.10 -9.80 7.23
C TRP A 275 4.69 -11.01 8.09
N GLY A 276 3.42 -11.38 8.03
CA GLY A 276 2.88 -12.53 8.75
C GLY A 276 2.77 -12.34 10.27
N LYS A 277 2.28 -13.37 10.94
CA LYS A 277 1.89 -13.34 12.37
C LYS A 277 3.00 -13.79 13.33
N THR A 278 4.15 -14.23 12.82
CA THR A 278 5.24 -14.81 13.62
C THR A 278 6.06 -13.74 14.36
N ARG A 279 5.89 -12.47 14.00
CA ARG A 279 6.49 -11.32 14.66
C ARG A 279 5.76 -10.99 15.97
N PRO A 280 6.36 -10.19 16.86
CA PRO A 280 5.69 -9.69 18.07
C PRO A 280 4.31 -9.13 17.78
N PHE A 281 3.43 -9.18 18.78
CA PHE A 281 2.06 -8.69 18.69
C PHE A 281 1.26 -9.28 17.52
N SER A 282 1.57 -10.52 17.09
CA SER A 282 0.92 -11.18 15.96
C SER A 282 1.07 -10.44 14.62
N GLY A 283 2.19 -9.75 14.40
CA GLY A 283 2.48 -9.03 13.16
C GLY A 283 2.16 -7.53 13.19
N PHE A 284 1.65 -7.02 14.30
CA PHE A 284 1.44 -5.58 14.51
C PHE A 284 2.72 -4.90 15.02
N MET A 285 2.85 -3.62 14.70
CA MET A 285 3.94 -2.74 15.11
C MET A 285 3.37 -1.53 15.87
N TYR A 286 4.08 -1.05 16.89
CA TYR A 286 3.76 0.20 17.59
C TYR A 286 4.71 1.31 17.14
N LEU A 287 4.20 2.25 16.36
CA LEU A 287 4.99 3.38 15.87
C LEU A 287 4.78 4.58 16.79
N SER A 288 5.84 5.16 17.36
CA SER A 288 5.70 6.33 18.22
C SER A 288 5.10 7.50 17.43
N PHE A 289 4.42 8.41 18.13
CA PHE A 289 3.87 9.61 17.51
C PHE A 289 4.93 10.41 16.73
N ASN A 290 6.13 10.58 17.31
CA ASN A 290 7.20 11.32 16.64
C ASN A 290 7.83 10.54 15.49
N TYR A 291 7.87 9.20 15.56
CA TYR A 291 8.31 8.37 14.45
C TYR A 291 7.39 8.58 13.24
N VAL A 292 6.07 8.43 13.41
CA VAL A 292 5.09 8.69 12.33
C VAL A 292 5.22 10.12 11.82
N ARG A 293 5.32 11.11 12.72
CA ARG A 293 5.48 12.52 12.34
C ARG A 293 6.73 12.79 11.50
N ALA A 294 7.86 12.16 11.82
CA ALA A 294 9.11 12.35 11.10
C ALA A 294 9.16 11.55 9.79
N LYS A 295 8.73 10.28 9.82
CA LYS A 295 9.07 9.28 8.80
C LYS A 295 7.95 8.93 7.83
N THR A 296 6.72 9.42 8.06
CA THR A 296 5.65 9.35 7.04
C THR A 296 6.13 10.00 5.75
N ILE A 297 5.84 9.44 4.58
CA ILE A 297 5.97 10.07 3.27
C ILE A 297 4.60 10.56 2.81
N ALA A 298 3.60 9.67 2.88
CA ALA A 298 2.22 9.96 2.57
C ALA A 298 1.26 9.14 3.42
N VAL A 299 0.00 9.57 3.48
CA VAL A 299 -1.10 8.81 4.08
C VAL A 299 -2.34 8.85 3.19
N TYR A 300 -3.15 7.81 3.26
CA TYR A 300 -4.41 7.69 2.54
C TYR A 300 -5.52 7.45 3.55
N LEU A 301 -6.53 8.32 3.50
CA LEU A 301 -7.62 8.37 4.45
C LEU A 301 -8.95 8.28 3.69
N PRO A 302 -9.96 7.59 4.22
CA PRO A 302 -11.33 7.75 3.73
C PRO A 302 -11.74 9.22 3.78
N LYS A 303 -12.38 9.71 2.71
CA LYS A 303 -13.01 11.02 2.73
C LYS A 303 -14.23 10.95 3.63
N VAL A 304 -14.21 11.72 4.70
CA VAL A 304 -15.38 11.90 5.55
C VAL A 304 -16.44 12.61 4.71
N GLN A 305 -17.58 11.95 4.49
CA GLN A 305 -18.77 12.55 3.86
C GLN A 305 -19.43 13.58 4.78
#